data_AF-A0A0K0DCU5-F1
#
_entry.id   AF-A0A0K0DCU5-F1
#
_cell.length_a   1.000
_cell.length_b   1.000
_cell.length_c   1.000
_cell.angle_alpha   90.00
_cell.angle_beta   90.00
_cell.angle_gamma   90.00
#
_symmetry.space_group_name_H-M   'P 1'
#
loop_
_entity.id
_entity.type
_entity.pdbx_description
1 polymer ?
#
loop_
_entity_poly.entity_id
_entity_poly.type
_entity_poly.pdbx_seq_one_letter_code
_entity_poly.pdbx_strand_id
1 'polypeptide(L)' 'MEQKSKSDLNLTARNLLSIQRIDPCAVAILDKATHAAKYNFDVTAKAWTRTYIEGALFIIQRADKPYFRIP' A
#
# COMPACT_ATOMS: atom_id res chain seq x y z
N MET A 1 12.69 24.72 -11.69
CA MET A 1 12.77 23.29 -11.26
C MET A 1 11.94 22.95 -10.01
N GLU A 2 11.19 23.89 -9.40
CA GLU A 2 10.48 23.65 -8.12
C GLU A 2 9.09 23.01 -8.21
N GLN A 3 8.52 22.86 -9.41
CA GLN A 3 7.13 22.41 -9.56
C GLN A 3 6.92 20.90 -9.32
N LYS A 4 7.95 20.07 -9.53
CA LYS A 4 7.85 18.60 -9.40
C LYS A 4 7.65 18.16 -7.94
N SER A 5 8.20 18.89 -6.98
CA SER A 5 8.10 18.59 -5.54
C SER A 5 6.69 18.81 -4.97
N LYS A 6 6.00 19.90 -5.37
CA LYS A 6 4.67 20.22 -4.85
C LYS A 6 3.57 19.29 -5.37
N SER A 7 3.67 18.83 -6.62
CA SER A 7 2.70 17.89 -7.20
C SER A 7 2.75 16.52 -6.53
N ASP A 8 3.97 16.04 -6.21
CA ASP A 8 4.19 14.76 -5.56
C ASP A 8 3.67 14.75 -4.11
N LEU A 9 3.79 15.88 -3.39
CA LEU A 9 3.21 16.06 -2.06
C LEU A 9 1.68 16.02 -2.09
N ASN A 10 1.05 16.68 -3.08
CA ASN A 10 -0.41 16.68 -3.21
C ASN A 10 -0.95 15.27 -3.53
N LEU A 11 -0.25 14.53 -4.40
CA LEU A 11 -0.59 13.14 -4.73
C LEU A 11 -0.46 12.22 -3.51
N THR A 12 0.61 12.38 -2.73
CA THR A 12 0.84 11.59 -1.52
C THR A 12 -0.24 11.84 -0.48
N ALA A 13 -0.65 13.10 -0.28
CA ALA A 13 -1.75 13.46 0.62
C ALA A 13 -3.09 12.83 0.18
N ARG A 14 -3.40 12.84 -1.13
CA ARG A 14 -4.62 12.21 -1.68
C ARG A 14 -4.61 10.69 -1.51
N ASN A 15 -3.45 10.06 -1.70
CA ASN A 15 -3.29 8.62 -1.50
C ASN A 15 -3.47 8.25 -0.03
N LEU A 16 -2.88 9.02 0.89
CA LEU A 16 -3.02 8.79 2.33
C LEU A 16 -4.48 8.94 2.77
N LEU A 17 -5.19 9.98 2.31
CA LEU A 17 -6.63 10.14 2.59
C LEU A 17 -7.47 8.97 2.08
N SER A 18 -7.12 8.41 0.91
CA SER A 18 -7.80 7.24 0.36
C SER A 18 -7.56 6.00 1.21
N ILE A 19 -6.33 5.81 1.71
CA ILE A 19 -5.98 4.69 2.60
C ILE A 19 -6.67 4.85 3.96
N GLN A 20 -6.73 6.07 4.51
CA GLN A 20 -7.38 6.36 5.80
C GLN A 20 -8.88 6.06 5.81
N ARG A 21 -9.54 6.02 4.64
CA ARG A 21 -10.94 5.55 4.53
C ARG A 21 -11.09 4.06 4.83
N ILE A 22 -10.04 3.26 4.60
CA ILE A 22 -10.02 1.82 4.85
C ILE A 22 -9.38 1.53 6.20
N ASP A 23 -8.31 2.25 6.55
CA ASP A 23 -7.57 2.11 7.81
C ASP A 23 -7.33 3.48 8.45
N PRO A 24 -8.22 3.94 9.35
CA PRO A 24 -8.11 5.26 10.01
C PRO A 24 -6.82 5.45 10.81
N CYS A 25 -6.12 4.37 11.15
CA CYS A 25 -4.88 4.42 11.89
C CYS A 25 -3.66 4.72 11.00
N ALA A 26 -3.81 4.81 9.66
CA ALA A 26 -2.71 5.11 8.75
C ALA A 26 -2.20 6.55 8.94
N VAL A 27 -0.93 6.71 9.32
CA VAL A 27 -0.28 7.99 9.64
C VAL A 27 0.54 8.51 8.46
N ALA A 28 1.26 7.62 7.77
CA ALA A 28 2.14 7.99 6.68
C ALA A 28 2.31 6.84 5.66
N ILE A 29 2.58 7.19 4.41
CA ILE A 29 3.01 6.26 3.38
C ILE A 29 4.54 6.25 3.40
N LEU A 30 5.14 5.10 3.69
CA LEU A 30 6.58 4.89 3.73
C LEU A 30 7.15 4.60 2.34
N ASP A 31 6.41 3.81 1.55
CA ASP A 31 6.79 3.45 0.18
C ASP A 31 5.57 3.05 -0.65
N LYS A 32 5.73 3.02 -1.98
CA LYS A 32 4.67 2.66 -2.93
C LYS A 32 5.22 1.92 -4.15
N ALA A 33 4.45 0.98 -4.67
CA ALA A 33 4.66 0.38 -5.97
C ALA A 33 3.43 0.59 -6.86
N THR A 34 3.65 1.04 -8.10
CA THR A 34 2.58 1.33 -9.06
C THR A 34 1.75 0.09 -9.41
N HIS A 35 2.38 -1.08 -9.44
CA HIS A 35 1.73 -2.34 -9.74
C HIS A 35 2.35 -3.48 -8.93
N ALA A 36 1.51 -4.23 -8.23
CA ALA A 36 1.83 -5.45 -7.51
C ALA A 36 0.68 -6.44 -7.66
N ALA A 37 1.02 -7.73 -7.68
CA ALA A 37 0.06 -8.83 -7.73
C ALA A 37 0.35 -9.79 -6.58
N LYS A 38 -0.70 -10.18 -5.84
CA LYS A 38 -0.56 -11.11 -4.73
C LYS A 38 -0.67 -12.55 -5.22
N TYR A 39 0.26 -13.39 -4.78
CA TYR A 39 0.23 -14.83 -4.98
C TYR A 39 0.14 -15.54 -3.63
N ASN A 40 -0.65 -16.60 -3.58
CA ASN A 40 -0.70 -17.50 -2.42
C ASN A 40 0.03 -18.79 -2.77
N PHE A 41 0.87 -19.27 -1.87
CA PHE A 41 1.50 -20.58 -2.01
C PHE A 41 0.59 -21.65 -1.40
N ASP A 42 0.12 -22.60 -2.21
CA ASP A 42 -0.60 -23.78 -1.73
C ASP A 42 0.41 -24.85 -1.32
N VAL A 43 0.47 -25.13 -0.02
CA VAL A 43 1.39 -26.10 0.57
C VAL A 43 1.05 -27.53 0.15
N THR A 44 -0.24 -27.83 -0.10
CA THR A 44 -0.71 -29.17 -0.48
C THR A 44 -0.34 -29.46 -1.93
N ALA A 45 -0.62 -28.52 -2.83
CA ALA A 45 -0.26 -28.63 -4.24
C ALA A 45 1.23 -28.32 -4.51
N LYS A 46 1.96 -27.79 -3.51
CA LYS A 46 3.33 -27.27 -3.61
C LYS A 46 3.51 -26.30 -4.79
N ALA A 47 2.52 -25.46 -5.02
CA ALA A 47 2.44 -24.60 -6.18
C ALA A 47 1.99 -23.18 -5.81
N TRP A 48 2.37 -22.21 -6.64
CA TRP A 48 1.89 -20.84 -6.53
C TRP A 48 0.54 -20.70 -7.22
N THR A 49 -0.41 -20.09 -6.52
CA THR A 49 -1.73 -19.76 -7.05
C THR A 49 -1.85 -18.24 -7.17
N ARG A 50 -2.20 -17.76 -8.37
CA ARG A 50 -2.46 -16.35 -8.61
C ARG A 50 -3.77 -15.97 -7.95
N THR A 51 -3.78 -14.87 -7.22
CA THR A 51 -5.02 -14.32 -6.65
C THR A 51 -5.61 -13.26 -7.57
N TYR A 52 -6.87 -12.89 -7.34
CA TYR A 52 -7.52 -11.77 -8.04
C TYR A 52 -7.14 -10.39 -7.45
N ILE A 53 -6.14 -10.33 -6.57
CA ILE A 53 -5.70 -9.09 -5.91
C ILE A 53 -4.48 -8.54 -6.68
N GLU A 54 -4.73 -7.51 -7.47
CA GLU A 54 -3.73 -6.79 -8.26
C GLU A 54 -4.00 -5.29 -8.22
N GLY A 55 -2.96 -4.48 -8.12
CA GLY A 55 -3.12 -3.02 -8.03
C GLY A 55 -1.89 -2.30 -7.50
N ALA A 56 -2.09 -1.08 -7.03
CA ALA A 56 -1.03 -0.31 -6.38
C ALA A 56 -0.82 -0.82 -4.94
N LEU A 57 0.45 -1.01 -4.57
CA LEU A 57 0.85 -1.42 -3.23
C LEU A 57 1.36 -0.21 -2.46
N PHE A 58 0.92 -0.07 -1.20
CA PHE A 58 1.36 0.98 -0.30
C PHE A 58 1.87 0.37 1.00
N ILE A 59 3.07 0.78 1.42
CA ILE A 59 3.60 0.48 2.75
C ILE A 59 3.24 1.66 3.64
N ILE A 60 2.53 1.40 4.73
CA ILE A 60 2.04 2.44 5.64
C ILE A 60 2.57 2.28 7.07
N GLN A 61 2.76 3.41 7.74
CA GLN A 61 2.94 3.48 9.18
C GLN A 61 1.59 3.68 9.86
N ARG A 62 1.29 2.89 10.89
CA ARG A 62 0.05 2.99 11.68
C ARG A 62 0.29 3.62 13.05
N ALA A 63 -0.70 4.34 13.59
CA ALA A 63 -0.62 5.03 14.89
C ALA A 63 -0.73 4.08 16.10
N ASP A 64 -1.40 2.94 15.92
CA ASP A 64 -1.66 1.93 16.95
C ASP A 64 -1.21 0.55 16.46
N LYS A 65 -1.00 -0.39 17.39
CA LYS A 65 -0.52 -1.73 17.08
C LYS A 65 -1.49 -2.47 16.13
N PRO A 66 -0.98 -3.26 15.18
CA PRO A 66 0.42 -3.34 14.75
C PRO A 66 0.83 -2.13 13.92
N TYR A 67 2.01 -1.56 14.22
CA TYR A 67 2.57 -0.36 13.58
C TYR A 67 2.86 -0.52 12.08
N PHE A 68 2.98 -1.76 11.60
CA PHE A 68 3.22 -2.11 10.20
C PHE A 68 2.20 -3.18 9.76
N ARG A 69 1.48 -2.91 8.67
CA ARG A 69 0.55 -3.85 8.05
C ARG A 69 0.66 -3.74 6.53
N ILE A 70 0.68 -4.87 5.84
CA ILE A 70 0.59 -4.95 4.38
C ILE A 70 -0.87 -5.32 4.07
N PRO A 71 -1.71 -4.38 3.58
CA PRO A 71 -3.02 -4.72 3.04
C PRO A 71 -2.93 -5.47 1.71
#